data_AF-A0A1F7PL99-F1
#
_entry.id   AF-A0A1F7PL99-F1
#
_cell.length_a   1.000
_cell.length_b   1.000
_cell.length_c   1.000
_cell.angle_alpha   90.00
_cell.angle_beta   90.00
_cell.angle_gamma   90.00
#
_symmetry.space_group_name_H-M   'P 1'
#
loop_
_entity.id
_entity.type
_entity.pdbx_description
1 polymer ?
#
loop_
_entity_poly.entity_id
_entity_poly.type
_entity_poly.pdbx_seq_one_letter_code
_entity_poly.pdbx_strand_id
1 'polypeptide(L)'
;MRISGAAPIMLGVVRANGREREGESMTHKERMLRAARGQWADRLPFAPRLDLWHNANILRGTLPTRYGPDTTTAEIADDLGVGHHRIIPEYLKIRTPDDTVDRGLGIFRLRSFGYRAELTGVERVLRTEGDSTVVEYHTPLGSVSCRLTFTDEMRRSGASITWVAEHVIKRAEDYRVVGHIFRNIRLSPAYEGYAELQQEVGDRGLAVAHALGNCSPVHHMMRELMDGTQFYYELADHPKEVQQLSEDMEPFY
;
A
#
# COMPACT_ATOMS: atom_id res chain seq x y z
N MET A 1 36.50 -24.53 55.20
CA MET A 1 35.85 -23.56 54.30
C MET A 1 35.93 -24.10 52.88
N ARG A 2 34.92 -24.88 52.49
CA ARG A 2 34.71 -25.47 51.16
C ARG A 2 33.20 -25.59 50.94
N ILE A 3 32.81 -25.33 49.71
CA ILE A 3 31.45 -25.15 49.18
C ILE A 3 30.83 -26.51 48.85
N SER A 4 29.53 -26.71 49.11
CA SER A 4 28.61 -27.68 48.47
C SER A 4 27.26 -27.62 49.20
N GLY A 5 26.07 -27.55 48.59
CA GLY A 5 25.70 -27.68 47.19
C GLY A 5 24.28 -27.15 46.95
N ALA A 6 24.04 -26.66 45.73
CA ALA A 6 22.74 -26.23 45.24
C ALA A 6 22.00 -27.41 44.59
N ALA A 7 20.69 -27.49 44.81
CA ALA A 7 19.79 -28.51 44.26
C ALA A 7 19.60 -28.35 42.74
N PRO A 8 19.43 -29.44 41.97
CA PRO A 8 19.23 -29.36 40.53
C PRO A 8 17.78 -29.02 40.18
N ILE A 9 17.60 -28.09 39.24
CA ILE A 9 16.32 -27.75 38.61
C ILE A 9 16.05 -28.80 37.52
N MET A 10 14.96 -29.55 37.68
CA MET A 10 14.42 -30.48 36.68
C MET A 10 13.90 -29.71 35.47
N LEU A 11 14.61 -29.80 34.34
CA LEU A 11 14.14 -29.32 33.05
C LEU A 11 13.20 -30.39 32.45
N GLY A 12 11.89 -30.14 32.52
CA GLY A 12 10.90 -31.01 31.89
C GLY A 12 11.01 -30.96 30.37
N VAL A 13 11.31 -32.10 29.76
CA VAL A 13 11.24 -32.28 28.31
C VAL A 13 9.77 -32.34 27.88
N VAL A 14 9.26 -31.27 27.27
CA VAL A 14 7.98 -31.30 26.56
C VAL A 14 8.21 -32.01 25.23
N ARG A 15 7.84 -33.29 25.15
CA ARG A 15 7.76 -33.99 23.87
C ARG A 15 6.53 -33.49 23.10
N ALA A 16 6.76 -32.78 22.01
CA ALA A 16 5.73 -32.46 21.04
C ALA A 16 5.31 -33.75 20.30
N ASN A 17 4.17 -34.32 20.69
CA ASN A 17 3.48 -35.36 19.93
C ASN A 17 2.72 -34.70 18.77
N GLY A 18 3.39 -34.47 17.66
CA GLY A 18 2.76 -34.17 16.37
C GLY A 18 3.26 -35.19 15.36
N ARG A 19 2.44 -36.19 15.04
CA ARG A 19 2.70 -37.10 13.91
C ARG A 19 2.75 -36.25 12.64
N GLU A 20 3.93 -36.08 12.07
CA GLU A 20 4.12 -35.55 10.72
C GLU A 20 3.39 -36.49 9.74
N ARG A 21 2.43 -35.94 9.01
CA ARG A 21 1.93 -36.59 7.80
C ARG A 21 3.01 -36.39 6.75
N GLU A 22 3.79 -37.43 6.48
CA GLU A 22 4.57 -37.53 5.25
C GLU A 22 3.60 -37.40 4.06
N GLY A 23 3.67 -36.30 3.30
CA GLY A 23 2.88 -36.16 2.08
C GLY A 23 2.76 -34.78 1.44
N GLU A 24 2.75 -33.67 2.19
CA GLU A 24 2.66 -32.32 1.62
C GLU A 24 3.43 -31.31 2.47
N SER A 25 4.47 -30.71 1.90
CA SER A 25 5.15 -29.56 2.53
C SER A 25 4.18 -28.39 2.60
N MET A 26 4.15 -27.64 3.71
CA MET A 26 3.24 -26.49 3.83
C MET A 26 3.42 -25.52 2.66
N THR A 27 2.33 -24.91 2.21
CA THR A 27 2.40 -23.90 1.16
C THR A 27 2.96 -22.58 1.70
N HIS A 28 3.38 -21.66 0.82
CA HIS A 28 3.80 -20.33 1.27
C HIS A 28 2.67 -19.58 1.98
N LYS A 29 1.45 -19.69 1.46
CA LYS A 29 0.24 -19.13 2.08
C LYS A 29 -0.02 -19.68 3.48
N GLU A 30 0.07 -21.00 3.66
CA GLU A 30 -0.14 -21.63 4.96
C GLU A 30 0.89 -21.17 6.00
N ARG A 31 2.17 -21.07 5.61
CA ARG A 31 3.22 -20.56 6.48
C ARG A 31 2.92 -19.13 6.93
N MET A 32 2.54 -18.26 5.99
CA MET A 32 2.20 -16.86 6.27
C MET A 32 0.98 -16.75 7.19
N LEU A 33 -0.07 -17.54 6.95
CA LEU A 33 -1.28 -17.55 7.78
C LEU A 33 -1.03 -18.10 9.18
N ARG A 34 -0.18 -19.12 9.33
CA ARG A 34 0.24 -19.62 10.65
C ARG A 34 1.00 -18.56 11.43
N ALA A 35 1.97 -17.90 10.79
CA ALA A 35 2.72 -16.82 11.44
C ALA A 35 1.80 -15.65 11.86
N ALA A 36 0.86 -15.23 11.02
CA ALA A 36 -0.12 -14.20 11.36
C ALA A 36 -1.01 -14.58 12.55
N ARG A 37 -1.23 -15.88 12.80
CA ARG A 37 -1.98 -16.41 13.94
C ARG A 37 -1.11 -16.71 15.17
N GLY A 38 0.19 -16.39 15.14
CA GLY A 38 1.13 -16.74 16.21
C GLY A 38 1.41 -18.24 16.33
N GLN A 39 1.22 -19.00 15.25
CA GLN A 39 1.43 -20.44 15.20
C GLN A 39 2.75 -20.79 14.53
N TRP A 40 3.35 -21.92 14.93
CA TRP A 40 4.54 -22.46 14.27
C TRP A 40 4.22 -22.97 12.86
N ALA A 41 5.05 -22.56 11.91
CA ALA A 41 5.15 -23.12 10.57
C ALA A 41 6.34 -24.10 10.49
N ASP A 42 6.42 -24.87 9.42
CA ASP A 42 7.55 -25.77 9.13
C ASP A 42 8.88 -25.02 8.88
N ARG A 43 8.82 -23.74 8.48
CA ARG A 43 9.94 -22.80 8.38
C ARG A 43 9.47 -21.35 8.46
N LEU A 44 10.40 -20.41 8.66
CA LEU A 44 10.11 -18.97 8.64
C LEU A 44 9.47 -18.57 7.30
N PRO A 45 8.25 -17.98 7.28
CA PRO A 45 7.70 -17.44 6.05
C PRO A 45 8.57 -16.28 5.55
N PHE A 46 8.99 -16.36 4.29
CA PHE A 46 9.75 -15.32 3.63
C PHE A 46 9.10 -15.01 2.28
N ALA A 47 8.63 -13.77 2.14
CA ALA A 47 7.97 -13.26 0.94
C ALA A 47 8.54 -11.86 0.61
N PRO A 48 9.72 -11.79 -0.03
CA PRO A 48 10.41 -10.54 -0.27
C PRO A 48 9.64 -9.65 -1.24
N ARG A 49 9.72 -8.33 -1.01
CA ARG A 49 9.16 -7.32 -1.90
C ARG A 49 10.05 -7.16 -3.15
N LEU A 50 9.88 -8.07 -4.13
CA LEU A 50 10.72 -8.14 -5.33
C LEU A 50 10.39 -7.08 -6.39
N ASP A 51 9.21 -6.46 -6.37
CA ASP A 51 8.76 -5.49 -7.39
C ASP A 51 9.74 -4.34 -7.58
N LEU A 52 10.22 -3.73 -6.48
CA LEU A 52 11.13 -2.59 -6.57
C LEU A 52 12.47 -2.98 -7.20
N TRP A 53 13.07 -4.09 -6.74
CA TRP A 53 14.30 -4.60 -7.31
C TRP A 53 14.11 -4.99 -8.78
N HIS A 54 13.01 -5.65 -9.11
CA HIS A 54 12.71 -6.12 -10.46
C HIS A 54 12.52 -4.95 -11.44
N ASN A 55 11.67 -3.97 -11.10
CA ASN A 55 11.43 -2.76 -11.89
C ASN A 55 12.74 -2.01 -12.16
N ALA A 56 13.57 -1.85 -11.13
CA ALA A 56 14.84 -1.15 -11.24
C ALA A 56 15.82 -1.85 -12.18
N ASN A 57 15.91 -3.19 -12.11
CA ASN A 57 16.86 -3.95 -12.90
C ASN A 57 16.38 -4.18 -14.35
N ILE A 58 15.07 -4.28 -14.59
CA ILE A 58 14.51 -4.22 -15.95
C ILE A 58 14.94 -2.92 -16.61
N LEU A 59 14.64 -1.77 -15.99
CA LEU A 59 14.90 -0.48 -16.60
C LEU A 59 16.39 -0.22 -16.84
N ARG A 60 17.25 -0.71 -15.96
CA ARG A 60 18.71 -0.62 -16.10
C ARG A 60 19.31 -1.69 -17.01
N GLY A 61 18.56 -2.69 -17.46
CA GLY A 61 19.10 -3.84 -18.19
C GLY A 61 20.11 -4.67 -17.38
N THR A 62 19.90 -4.79 -16.07
CA THR A 62 20.84 -5.40 -15.11
C THR A 62 20.25 -6.61 -14.38
N LEU A 63 19.18 -7.20 -14.93
CA LEU A 63 18.68 -8.47 -14.41
C LEU A 63 19.77 -9.56 -14.51
N PRO A 64 19.86 -10.47 -13.52
CA PRO A 64 20.73 -11.64 -13.63
C PRO A 64 20.49 -12.41 -14.94
N THR A 65 21.55 -12.92 -15.57
CA THR A 65 21.49 -13.54 -16.90
C THR A 65 20.50 -14.71 -17.03
N ARG A 66 20.17 -15.39 -15.93
CA ARG A 66 19.14 -16.44 -15.89
C ARG A 66 17.71 -15.94 -16.04
N TYR A 67 17.49 -14.63 -15.91
CA TYR A 67 16.19 -13.97 -16.05
C TYR A 67 16.22 -13.02 -17.25
N GLY A 68 15.28 -13.21 -18.19
CA GLY A 68 15.07 -12.29 -19.31
C GLY A 68 14.23 -11.06 -18.92
N PRO A 69 14.12 -10.06 -19.81
CA PRO A 69 13.32 -8.84 -19.57
C PRO A 69 11.83 -9.12 -19.34
N ASP A 70 11.31 -10.22 -19.87
CA ASP A 70 9.91 -10.63 -19.73
C ASP A 70 9.63 -11.46 -18.47
N THR A 71 10.68 -11.79 -17.70
CA THR A 71 10.52 -12.60 -16.47
C THR A 71 9.72 -11.81 -15.45
N THR A 72 8.70 -12.41 -14.87
CA THR A 72 7.83 -11.83 -13.86
C THR A 72 8.40 -12.01 -12.45
N THR A 73 7.95 -11.17 -11.50
CA THR A 73 8.29 -11.36 -10.07
C THR A 73 7.77 -12.69 -9.51
N ALA A 74 6.71 -13.25 -10.11
CA ALA A 74 6.16 -14.55 -9.76
C ALA A 74 7.12 -15.68 -10.13
N GLU A 75 7.64 -15.69 -11.37
CA GLU A 75 8.61 -16.69 -11.84
C GLU A 75 9.91 -16.62 -11.04
N ILE A 76 10.37 -15.42 -10.70
CA ILE A 76 11.56 -15.22 -9.87
C ILE A 76 11.32 -15.75 -8.44
N ALA A 77 10.16 -15.48 -7.86
CA ALA A 77 9.82 -16.00 -6.53
C ALA A 77 9.72 -17.53 -6.52
N ASP A 78 9.14 -18.12 -7.57
CA ASP A 78 9.02 -19.57 -7.76
C ASP A 78 10.41 -20.23 -7.90
N ASP A 79 11.30 -19.66 -8.71
CA ASP A 79 12.70 -20.13 -8.85
C ASP A 79 13.50 -20.03 -7.54
N LEU A 80 13.26 -18.98 -6.74
CA LEU A 80 13.92 -18.81 -5.44
C LEU A 80 13.30 -19.65 -4.32
N GLY A 81 12.12 -20.26 -4.54
CA GLY A 81 11.39 -21.01 -3.53
C GLY A 81 10.89 -20.13 -2.37
N VAL A 82 10.51 -18.89 -2.66
CA VAL A 82 10.03 -17.88 -1.69
C VAL A 82 8.58 -17.50 -1.96
N GLY A 83 7.90 -16.98 -0.94
CA GLY A 83 6.50 -16.57 -1.06
C GLY A 83 6.31 -15.36 -1.95
N HIS A 84 5.17 -15.31 -2.65
CA HIS A 84 4.78 -14.18 -3.48
C HIS A 84 4.33 -13.02 -2.61
N HIS A 85 5.06 -11.90 -2.67
CA HIS A 85 4.66 -10.67 -2.02
C HIS A 85 3.53 -9.99 -2.80
N ARG A 86 2.31 -10.04 -2.24
CA ARG A 86 1.11 -9.34 -2.71
C ARG A 86 0.33 -8.70 -1.54
N ILE A 87 1.09 -8.22 -0.56
CA ILE A 87 0.59 -7.50 0.64
C ILE A 87 0.61 -5.99 0.46
N ILE A 88 1.43 -5.45 -0.45
CA ILE A 88 1.42 -4.03 -0.83
C ILE A 88 1.23 -3.96 -2.34
N PRO A 89 0.37 -3.07 -2.87
CA PRO A 89 0.16 -2.95 -4.30
C PRO A 89 1.41 -2.39 -4.99
N GLU A 90 1.63 -2.82 -6.22
CA GLU A 90 2.47 -2.08 -7.16
C GLU A 90 1.64 -0.89 -7.67
N TYR A 91 1.73 0.29 -7.03
CA TYR A 91 0.78 1.38 -7.28
C TYR A 91 0.79 1.93 -8.70
N LEU A 92 1.90 1.76 -9.44
CA LEU A 92 2.02 2.18 -10.84
C LEU A 92 1.72 1.07 -11.85
N LYS A 93 1.35 -0.13 -11.39
CA LYS A 93 0.87 -1.22 -12.25
C LYS A 93 -0.63 -1.06 -12.50
N ILE A 94 -0.95 0.02 -13.22
CA ILE A 94 -2.32 0.49 -13.46
C ILE A 94 -2.97 -0.25 -14.63
N ARG A 95 -4.30 -0.38 -14.58
CA ARG A 95 -5.13 -0.83 -15.71
C ARG A 95 -5.60 0.34 -16.55
N THR A 96 -5.93 1.44 -15.88
CA THR A 96 -6.37 2.69 -16.51
C THR A 96 -5.75 3.89 -15.79
N PRO A 97 -5.64 5.06 -16.44
CA PRO A 97 -5.20 6.28 -15.76
C PRO A 97 -6.03 6.66 -14.52
N ASP A 98 -7.31 6.26 -14.48
CA ASP A 98 -8.22 6.51 -13.36
C ASP A 98 -7.79 5.78 -12.06
N ASP A 99 -6.93 4.76 -12.17
CA ASP A 99 -6.46 3.97 -11.02
C ASP A 99 -5.60 4.80 -10.04
N THR A 100 -4.92 5.83 -10.54
CA THR A 100 -3.93 6.62 -9.78
C THR A 100 -4.08 8.13 -9.95
N VAL A 101 -4.97 8.61 -10.81
CA VAL A 101 -5.14 10.06 -11.04
C VAL A 101 -5.42 10.84 -9.76
N ASP A 102 -6.17 10.24 -8.82
CA ASP A 102 -6.55 10.89 -7.56
C ASP A 102 -5.58 10.57 -6.40
N ARG A 103 -4.36 10.13 -6.73
CA ARG A 103 -3.28 9.86 -5.76
C ARG A 103 -3.02 11.04 -4.84
N GLY A 104 -3.13 12.28 -5.33
CA GLY A 104 -2.92 13.48 -4.51
C GLY A 104 -3.99 13.72 -3.45
N LEU A 105 -5.13 13.02 -3.56
CA LEU A 105 -6.16 12.92 -2.52
C LEU A 105 -6.01 11.65 -1.67
N GLY A 106 -4.97 10.83 -1.89
CA GLY A 106 -4.81 9.53 -1.24
C GLY A 106 -5.76 8.45 -1.76
N ILE A 107 -6.34 8.63 -2.95
CA ILE A 107 -7.36 7.73 -3.52
C ILE A 107 -6.75 6.90 -4.65
N PHE A 108 -7.04 5.60 -4.64
CA PHE A 108 -6.62 4.64 -5.66
C PHE A 108 -7.77 3.74 -6.07
N ARG A 109 -7.70 3.16 -7.28
CA ARG A 109 -8.68 2.18 -7.82
C ARG A 109 -8.01 0.94 -8.39
N LEU A 110 -6.90 0.54 -7.76
CA LEU A 110 -6.09 -0.59 -8.18
C LEU A 110 -6.83 -1.92 -7.98
N ARG A 111 -6.43 -2.96 -8.72
CA ARG A 111 -7.07 -4.28 -8.69
C ARG A 111 -7.19 -4.89 -7.29
N SER A 112 -6.28 -4.57 -6.39
CA SER A 112 -6.27 -5.10 -5.02
C SER A 112 -7.27 -4.41 -4.10
N PHE A 113 -7.88 -3.29 -4.51
CA PHE A 113 -8.82 -2.54 -3.69
C PHE A 113 -10.20 -3.18 -3.72
N GLY A 114 -10.80 -3.41 -2.55
CA GLY A 114 -12.12 -4.04 -2.42
C GLY A 114 -13.30 -3.12 -2.75
N TYR A 115 -13.03 -1.86 -3.09
CA TYR A 115 -14.02 -0.86 -3.43
C TYR A 115 -13.49 0.06 -4.54
N ARG A 116 -14.42 0.78 -5.18
CA ARG A 116 -14.11 1.91 -6.06
C ARG A 116 -14.66 3.19 -5.44
N ALA A 117 -13.83 4.22 -5.37
CA ALA A 117 -14.23 5.55 -4.95
C ALA A 117 -14.48 6.44 -6.16
N GLU A 118 -15.68 7.00 -6.32
CA GLU A 118 -16.03 7.89 -7.41
C GLU A 118 -16.22 9.32 -6.87
N LEU A 119 -15.48 10.28 -7.45
CA LEU A 119 -15.60 11.69 -7.12
C LEU A 119 -16.84 12.25 -7.82
N THR A 120 -17.95 12.46 -7.10
CA THR A 120 -19.20 12.95 -7.67
C THR A 120 -19.22 14.47 -7.70
N GLY A 121 -19.58 15.07 -8.84
CA GLY A 121 -19.66 16.53 -8.96
C GLY A 121 -18.30 17.24 -8.93
N VAL A 122 -17.22 16.51 -9.25
CA VAL A 122 -15.86 17.03 -9.31
C VAL A 122 -15.35 16.86 -10.74
N GLU A 123 -15.04 17.97 -11.40
CA GLU A 123 -14.35 17.94 -12.69
C GLU A 123 -12.83 17.88 -12.45
N ARG A 124 -12.15 17.04 -13.24
CA ARG A 124 -10.69 16.83 -13.15
C ARG A 124 -10.02 17.34 -14.43
N VAL A 125 -9.05 18.22 -14.28
CA VAL A 125 -8.19 18.67 -15.39
C VAL A 125 -6.76 18.23 -15.13
N LEU A 126 -6.17 17.52 -16.09
CA LEU A 126 -4.83 16.98 -16.00
C LEU A 126 -3.89 17.73 -16.93
N ARG A 127 -2.70 18.08 -16.44
CA ARG A 127 -1.62 18.65 -17.25
C ARG A 127 -0.31 17.93 -16.95
N THR A 128 0.40 17.52 -18.00
CA THR A 128 1.73 16.93 -17.87
C THR A 128 2.78 18.01 -18.06
N GLU A 129 3.69 18.12 -17.10
CA GLU A 129 4.76 19.12 -17.04
C GLU A 129 6.08 18.40 -16.71
N GLY A 130 6.84 18.03 -17.75
CA GLY A 130 8.03 17.21 -17.60
C GLY A 130 7.72 15.86 -16.94
N ASP A 131 8.43 15.56 -15.84
CA ASP A 131 8.25 14.35 -15.03
C ASP A 131 7.05 14.41 -14.07
N SER A 132 6.23 15.47 -14.16
CA SER A 132 5.11 15.70 -13.27
C SER A 132 3.76 15.69 -13.98
N THR A 133 2.74 15.25 -13.28
CA THR A 133 1.33 15.45 -13.63
C THR A 133 0.70 16.34 -12.58
N VAL A 134 0.17 17.47 -13.02
CA VAL A 134 -0.68 18.35 -12.20
C VAL A 134 -2.12 17.91 -12.39
N VAL A 135 -2.83 17.70 -11.29
CA VAL A 135 -4.25 17.38 -11.29
C VAL A 135 -4.98 18.51 -10.58
N GLU A 136 -5.91 19.13 -11.28
CA GLU A 136 -6.82 20.15 -10.73
C GLU A 136 -8.20 19.56 -10.53
N TYR A 137 -8.79 19.83 -9.37
CA TYR A 137 -10.12 19.41 -8.98
C TYR A 137 -11.01 20.65 -8.90
N HIS A 138 -12.02 20.73 -9.75
CA HIS A 138 -12.98 21.82 -9.78
C HIS A 138 -14.29 21.38 -9.12
N THR A 139 -14.74 22.17 -8.16
CA THR A 139 -15.99 21.97 -7.41
C THR A 139 -16.80 23.26 -7.40
N PRO A 140 -18.09 23.22 -7.03
CA PRO A 140 -18.89 24.43 -6.82
C PRO A 140 -18.34 25.39 -5.75
N LEU A 141 -17.49 24.92 -4.82
CA LEU A 141 -16.93 25.73 -3.73
C LEU A 141 -15.57 26.35 -4.07
N GLY A 142 -15.02 26.02 -5.23
CA GLY A 142 -13.68 26.44 -5.66
C GLY A 142 -12.88 25.30 -6.26
N SER A 143 -11.58 25.49 -6.37
CA SER A 143 -10.69 24.52 -6.99
C SER A 143 -9.41 24.35 -6.19
N VAL A 144 -8.91 23.13 -6.16
CA VAL A 144 -7.62 22.76 -5.56
C VAL A 144 -6.81 21.95 -6.56
N SER A 145 -5.52 21.86 -6.35
CA SER A 145 -4.64 21.10 -7.25
C SER A 145 -3.53 20.42 -6.48
N CYS A 146 -3.03 19.31 -7.03
CA CYS A 146 -1.84 18.64 -6.55
C CYS A 146 -0.86 18.37 -7.71
N ARG A 147 0.41 18.16 -7.37
CA ARG A 147 1.46 17.78 -8.31
C ARG A 147 2.00 16.40 -7.95
N LEU A 148 1.92 15.48 -8.90
CA LEU A 148 2.45 14.13 -8.79
C LEU A 148 3.71 14.02 -9.65
N THR A 149 4.85 13.73 -9.05
CA THR A 149 6.14 13.66 -9.75
C THR A 149 6.64 12.23 -9.80
N PHE A 150 7.16 11.82 -10.96
CA PHE A 150 7.81 10.54 -11.15
C PHE A 150 8.99 10.64 -12.12
N THR A 151 10.16 10.96 -11.56
CA THR A 151 11.39 11.24 -12.30
C THR A 151 12.05 9.97 -12.85
N ASP A 152 12.95 10.15 -13.81
CA ASP A 152 13.80 9.07 -14.31
C ASP A 152 14.64 8.40 -13.21
N GLU A 153 15.09 9.16 -12.21
CA GLU A 153 15.79 8.59 -11.06
C GLU A 153 14.89 7.65 -10.25
N MET A 154 13.65 8.06 -9.97
CA MET A 154 12.67 7.23 -9.27
C MET A 154 12.33 5.96 -10.08
N ARG A 155 12.19 6.08 -11.40
CA ARG A 155 11.98 4.93 -12.28
C ARG A 155 13.17 3.96 -12.20
N ARG A 156 14.41 4.49 -12.24
CA ARG A 156 15.65 3.70 -12.17
C ARG A 156 15.92 3.10 -10.80
N SER A 157 15.33 3.61 -9.73
CA SER A 157 15.35 2.99 -8.40
C SER A 157 14.27 1.90 -8.23
N GLY A 158 13.34 1.79 -9.20
CA GLY A 158 12.25 0.83 -9.19
C GLY A 158 11.04 1.27 -8.36
N ALA A 159 10.96 2.55 -7.99
CA ALA A 159 9.84 3.09 -7.24
C ALA A 159 8.52 2.79 -7.96
N SER A 160 7.55 2.27 -7.21
CA SER A 160 6.25 1.84 -7.74
C SER A 160 5.09 2.75 -7.36
N ILE A 161 5.38 3.99 -6.93
CA ILE A 161 4.40 5.03 -6.57
C ILE A 161 4.97 6.41 -6.91
N THR A 162 4.11 7.35 -7.33
CA THR A 162 4.51 8.74 -7.54
C THR A 162 4.74 9.49 -6.21
N TRP A 163 5.59 10.50 -6.27
CA TRP A 163 5.80 11.46 -5.18
C TRP A 163 4.75 12.57 -5.27
N VAL A 164 4.16 12.97 -4.15
CA VAL A 164 3.29 14.15 -4.09
C VAL A 164 4.19 15.36 -3.85
N ALA A 165 4.56 16.05 -4.93
CA ALA A 165 5.45 17.21 -4.87
C ALA A 165 4.73 18.47 -4.36
N GLU A 166 3.41 18.53 -4.57
CA GLU A 166 2.56 19.60 -4.08
C GLU A 166 1.22 19.00 -3.66
N HIS A 167 0.82 19.24 -2.41
CA HIS A 167 -0.41 18.72 -1.83
C HIS A 167 -1.61 19.63 -2.15
N VAL A 168 -2.84 19.12 -1.92
CA VAL A 168 -4.07 19.84 -2.24
C VAL A 168 -4.41 21.00 -1.29
N ILE A 169 -3.97 20.95 -0.02
CA ILE A 169 -4.20 22.02 0.95
C ILE A 169 -2.97 22.92 1.03
N LYS A 170 -3.13 24.18 0.64
CA LYS A 170 -2.10 25.23 0.63
C LYS A 170 -2.51 26.46 1.43
N ARG A 171 -3.80 26.62 1.68
CA ARG A 171 -4.43 27.76 2.38
C ARG A 171 -5.75 27.34 3.02
N ALA A 172 -6.25 28.17 3.93
CA ALA A 172 -7.46 27.90 4.71
C ALA A 172 -8.72 27.64 3.84
N GLU A 173 -8.84 28.28 2.67
CA GLU A 173 -9.99 28.08 1.78
C GLU A 173 -10.00 26.70 1.10
N ASP A 174 -8.89 26.00 1.08
CA ASP A 174 -8.79 24.70 0.43
C ASP A 174 -9.51 23.61 1.25
N TYR A 175 -9.57 23.75 2.59
CA TYR A 175 -10.26 22.81 3.48
C TYR A 175 -11.72 22.58 3.06
N ARG A 176 -12.47 23.67 2.79
CA ARG A 176 -13.88 23.55 2.35
C ARG A 176 -14.02 22.87 0.99
N VAL A 177 -13.06 23.07 0.09
CA VAL A 177 -13.07 22.47 -1.26
C VAL A 177 -12.77 20.98 -1.13
N VAL A 178 -11.72 20.61 -0.39
CA VAL A 178 -11.36 19.21 -0.13
C VAL A 178 -12.47 18.49 0.65
N GLY A 179 -13.04 19.11 1.68
CA GLY A 179 -14.18 18.57 2.42
C GLY A 179 -15.41 18.34 1.52
N HIS A 180 -15.67 19.24 0.56
CA HIS A 180 -16.71 19.00 -0.44
C HIS A 180 -16.40 17.78 -1.32
N ILE A 181 -15.15 17.61 -1.74
CA ILE A 181 -14.74 16.44 -2.51
C ILE A 181 -15.04 15.16 -1.71
N PHE A 182 -14.56 15.06 -0.46
CA PHE A 182 -14.71 13.85 0.36
C PHE A 182 -16.16 13.52 0.71
N ARG A 183 -16.98 14.51 1.09
CA ARG A 183 -18.42 14.30 1.36
C ARG A 183 -19.20 13.77 0.16
N ASN A 184 -18.71 14.01 -1.06
CA ASN A 184 -19.37 13.60 -2.30
C ASN A 184 -18.70 12.37 -2.95
N ILE A 185 -17.77 11.70 -2.27
CA ILE A 185 -17.25 10.41 -2.74
C ILE A 185 -18.37 9.37 -2.64
N ARG A 186 -18.59 8.65 -3.74
CA ARG A 186 -19.44 7.46 -3.77
C ARG A 186 -18.57 6.22 -3.76
N LEU A 187 -18.82 5.33 -2.81
CA LEU A 187 -18.17 4.03 -2.72
C LEU A 187 -19.06 2.98 -3.35
N SER A 188 -18.49 2.17 -4.25
CA SER A 188 -19.12 0.97 -4.79
C SER A 188 -18.23 -0.26 -4.56
N PRO A 189 -18.81 -1.44 -4.32
CA PRO A 189 -18.06 -2.69 -4.28
C PRO A 189 -17.26 -2.91 -5.58
N ALA A 190 -16.04 -3.42 -5.46
CA ALA A 190 -15.18 -3.73 -6.61
C ALA A 190 -14.37 -5.02 -6.35
N TYR A 191 -15.06 -6.12 -6.05
CA TYR A 191 -14.44 -7.34 -5.56
C TYR A 191 -13.76 -8.18 -6.65
N GLU A 192 -14.15 -7.99 -7.91
CA GLU A 192 -13.73 -8.80 -9.05
C GLU A 192 -12.22 -8.75 -9.24
N GLY A 193 -11.64 -7.54 -9.22
CA GLY A 193 -10.19 -7.36 -9.36
C GLY A 193 -9.38 -8.02 -8.24
N TYR A 194 -9.92 -8.02 -7.02
CA TYR A 194 -9.26 -8.70 -5.90
C TYR A 194 -9.41 -10.22 -6.02
N ALA A 195 -10.56 -10.73 -6.46
CA ALA A 195 -10.78 -12.14 -6.67
C ALA A 195 -9.81 -12.71 -7.72
N GLU A 196 -9.63 -12.01 -8.84
CA GLU A 196 -8.63 -12.35 -9.87
C GLU A 196 -7.20 -12.37 -9.30
N LEU A 197 -6.83 -11.33 -8.54
CA LEU A 197 -5.53 -11.26 -7.87
C LEU A 197 -5.33 -12.41 -6.88
N GLN A 198 -6.35 -12.74 -6.10
CA GLN A 198 -6.29 -13.81 -5.12
C GLN A 198 -6.10 -15.17 -5.79
N GLN A 199 -6.81 -15.41 -6.90
CA GLN A 199 -6.65 -16.62 -7.72
C GLN A 199 -5.26 -16.70 -8.36
N GLU A 200 -4.76 -15.58 -8.90
CA GLU A 200 -3.39 -15.48 -9.46
C GLU A 200 -2.34 -15.91 -8.43
N VAL A 201 -2.48 -15.47 -7.17
CA VAL A 201 -1.53 -15.80 -6.10
C VAL A 201 -1.65 -17.26 -5.65
N GLY A 202 -2.88 -17.75 -5.50
CA GLY A 202 -3.14 -19.11 -5.05
C GLY A 202 -2.44 -19.41 -3.72
N ASP A 203 -1.74 -20.54 -3.66
CA ASP A 203 -1.00 -20.99 -2.47
C ASP A 203 0.46 -20.51 -2.43
N ARG A 204 0.90 -19.79 -3.46
CA ARG A 204 2.27 -19.26 -3.59
C ARG A 204 2.52 -18.06 -2.67
N GLY A 205 1.48 -17.47 -2.09
CA GLY A 205 1.62 -16.36 -1.14
C GLY A 205 0.28 -15.93 -0.54
N LEU A 206 0.28 -14.76 0.09
CA LEU A 206 -0.93 -14.14 0.65
C LEU A 206 -1.29 -12.88 -0.13
N ALA A 207 -2.40 -12.93 -0.86
CA ALA A 207 -3.01 -11.76 -1.49
C ALA A 207 -3.88 -11.01 -0.47
N VAL A 208 -3.55 -9.75 -0.19
CA VAL A 208 -4.29 -8.93 0.77
C VAL A 208 -5.18 -7.95 0.02
N ALA A 209 -6.46 -7.91 0.39
CA ALA A 209 -7.36 -6.87 -0.09
C ALA A 209 -6.93 -5.54 0.54
N HIS A 210 -6.75 -4.54 -0.29
CA HIS A 210 -6.38 -3.20 0.14
C HIS A 210 -7.62 -2.32 0.31
N ALA A 211 -7.49 -1.40 1.25
CA ALA A 211 -8.33 -0.25 1.41
C ALA A 211 -7.42 0.97 1.56
N LEU A 212 -7.80 1.92 2.40
CA LEU A 212 -6.94 3.06 2.74
C LEU A 212 -5.70 2.58 3.51
N GLY A 213 -4.55 3.17 3.17
CA GLY A 213 -3.32 3.01 3.96
C GLY A 213 -3.29 3.89 5.22
N ASN A 214 -4.28 4.78 5.36
CA ASN A 214 -4.41 5.71 6.47
C ASN A 214 -5.42 5.17 7.49
N CYS A 215 -5.18 5.42 8.77
CA CYS A 215 -5.94 4.82 9.88
C CYS A 215 -7.09 5.70 10.38
N SER A 216 -7.17 6.95 9.90
CA SER A 216 -8.19 7.93 10.27
C SER A 216 -8.14 9.12 9.30
N PRO A 217 -9.19 9.96 9.26
CA PRO A 217 -9.15 11.25 8.55
C PRO A 217 -7.94 12.11 8.90
N VAL A 218 -7.57 12.18 10.18
CA VAL A 218 -6.40 12.93 10.66
C VAL A 218 -5.09 12.37 10.11
N HIS A 219 -4.90 11.05 10.13
CA HIS A 219 -3.72 10.42 9.54
C HIS A 219 -3.67 10.70 8.02
N HIS A 220 -4.82 10.70 7.35
CA HIS A 220 -4.92 10.99 5.93
C HIS A 220 -4.58 12.43 5.59
N MET A 221 -5.08 13.40 6.36
CA MET A 221 -4.71 14.82 6.20
C MET A 221 -3.19 14.99 6.29
N MET A 222 -2.59 14.48 7.37
CA MET A 222 -1.16 14.58 7.66
C MET A 222 -0.26 13.94 6.59
N ARG A 223 -0.74 12.90 5.90
CA ARG A 223 0.07 12.11 4.95
C ARG A 223 -0.19 12.45 3.49
N GLU A 224 -1.45 12.73 3.13
CA GLU A 224 -1.86 12.83 1.72
C GLU A 224 -2.25 14.25 1.32
N LEU A 225 -2.88 15.02 2.20
CA LEU A 225 -3.51 16.31 1.84
C LEU A 225 -2.64 17.53 2.16
N MET A 226 -1.61 17.36 2.99
CA MET A 226 -0.57 18.34 3.29
C MET A 226 0.71 17.64 3.77
N ASP A 227 1.81 18.39 3.86
CA ASP A 227 3.05 17.88 4.47
C ASP A 227 2.85 17.64 5.98
N GLY A 228 3.52 16.62 6.53
CA GLY A 228 3.39 16.26 7.94
C GLY A 228 3.83 17.38 8.90
N THR A 229 4.81 18.19 8.52
CA THR A 229 5.24 19.37 9.29
C THR A 229 4.18 20.47 9.22
N GLN A 230 3.65 20.73 8.02
CA GLN A 230 2.58 21.71 7.81
C GLN A 230 1.35 21.36 8.64
N PHE A 231 0.98 20.08 8.70
CA PHE A 231 -0.15 19.61 9.49
C PHE A 231 -0.09 20.05 10.96
N TYR A 232 1.08 20.04 11.59
CA TYR A 232 1.20 20.49 12.99
C TYR A 232 1.03 22.00 13.15
N TYR A 233 1.46 22.80 12.16
CA TYR A 233 1.18 24.24 12.16
C TYR A 233 -0.32 24.50 11.96
N GLU A 234 -0.95 23.80 11.00
CA GLU A 234 -2.38 23.90 10.75
C GLU A 234 -3.22 23.47 11.96
N LEU A 235 -2.78 22.46 12.71
CA LEU A 235 -3.46 22.05 13.94
C LEU A 235 -3.43 23.14 15.03
N ALA A 236 -2.41 24.00 15.03
CA ALA A 236 -2.30 25.12 15.95
C ALA A 236 -3.03 26.37 15.45
N ASP A 237 -2.88 26.69 14.17
CA ASP A 237 -3.33 27.95 13.57
C ASP A 237 -4.79 27.87 13.05
N HIS A 238 -5.20 26.69 12.53
CA HIS A 238 -6.52 26.42 11.95
C HIS A 238 -7.19 25.15 12.53
N PRO A 239 -7.30 25.01 13.86
CA PRO A 239 -7.81 23.78 14.49
C PRO A 239 -9.26 23.46 14.10
N LYS A 240 -10.08 24.47 13.81
CA LYS A 240 -11.48 24.29 13.45
C LYS A 240 -11.63 23.75 12.02
N GLU A 241 -10.80 24.23 11.10
CA GLU A 241 -10.75 23.78 9.72
C GLU A 241 -10.26 22.34 9.63
N VAL A 242 -9.22 21.99 10.40
CA VAL A 242 -8.72 20.61 10.52
C VAL A 242 -9.81 19.70 11.10
N GLN A 243 -10.49 20.12 12.17
CA GLN A 243 -11.59 19.35 12.74
C GLN A 243 -12.73 19.16 11.74
N GLN A 244 -13.17 20.23 11.08
CA GLN A 244 -14.26 20.16 10.12
C GLN A 244 -13.92 19.26 8.94
N LEU A 245 -12.69 19.31 8.44
CA LEU A 245 -12.25 18.42 7.37
C LEU A 245 -12.18 16.96 7.84
N SER A 246 -11.77 16.72 9.09
CA SER A 246 -11.85 15.38 9.69
C SER A 246 -13.28 14.83 9.62
N GLU A 247 -14.27 15.62 10.06
CA GLU A 247 -15.71 15.27 10.03
C GLU A 247 -16.21 15.05 8.60
N ASP A 248 -15.81 15.92 7.66
CA ASP A 248 -16.17 15.82 6.24
C ASP A 248 -15.64 14.55 5.56
N MET A 249 -14.53 14.02 6.07
CA MET A 249 -13.89 12.80 5.58
C MET A 249 -14.45 11.53 6.24
N GLU A 250 -15.16 11.62 7.37
CA GLU A 250 -15.69 10.44 8.08
C GLU A 250 -16.51 9.50 7.20
N PRO A 251 -17.39 9.96 6.27
CA PRO A 251 -18.17 9.04 5.42
C PRO A 251 -17.32 8.14 4.49
N PHE A 252 -16.04 8.47 4.30
CA PHE A 252 -15.10 7.69 3.49
C PHE A 252 -14.36 6.61 4.31
N TYR A 253 -14.46 6.64 5.64
CA TYR A 253 -13.82 5.71 6.58
C TYR A 253 -14.84 4.73 7.18
#